data_AF-A0A210VU64-F1
#
_entry.id   AF-A0A210VU64-F1
#
_cell.length_a   1.000
_cell.length_b   1.000
_cell.length_c   1.000
_cell.angle_alpha   90.00
_cell.angle_beta   90.00
_cell.angle_gamma   90.00
#
_symmetry.space_group_name_H-M   'P 1'
#
loop_
_entity.id
_entity.type
_entity.pdbx_description
1 polymer ?
#
loop_
_entity_poly.entity_id
_entity_poly.type
_entity_poly.pdbx_seq_one_letter_code
_entity_poly.pdbx_strand_id
1 'polypeptide(L)'
;MQSIPISMAQTLQQHILSGHYPGGSQLPPQRELARQLGISRASLREALSMLEALGLVEIQPGKGVRINGPHSGRARMHRAYATPALGTLSPRQLIELRLVLEPGWAALAAVRADDSGLRQLQWTQSQLAHALDRSDLLAAADADLQFHLLLAQLSGNPGLVAMARQLELAISHSLRLPFAWSGADDQPVREHDAIVQAVCAGDAPGAAGAMRAHLLSAARRSGIDLDTPDDATAPDATALDTSAPDPDPLSFRLTPPSEGAFA
;
A
#
# COMPACT_ATOMS: atom_id res chain seq x y z
N MET A 1 12.75 -16.66 16.13
CA MET A 1 13.65 -17.10 15.03
C MET A 1 12.98 -16.64 13.73
N GLN A 2 13.56 -15.69 13.00
CA GLN A 2 12.99 -15.23 11.73
C GLN A 2 13.07 -16.36 10.68
N SER A 3 12.10 -16.42 9.77
CA SER A 3 12.04 -17.43 8.71
C SER A 3 13.21 -17.27 7.73
N ILE A 4 13.84 -18.37 7.30
CA ILE A 4 14.96 -18.38 6.35
C ILE A 4 14.63 -17.56 5.07
N PRO A 5 13.48 -17.77 4.39
CA PRO A 5 13.05 -16.92 3.28
C PRO A 5 13.09 -15.41 3.54
N ILE A 6 12.62 -14.96 4.71
CA ILE A 6 12.53 -13.53 5.06
C ILE A 6 13.93 -12.94 5.21
N SER A 7 14.81 -13.61 5.97
CA SER A 7 16.20 -13.17 6.16
C SER A 7 16.97 -13.10 4.83
N MET A 8 16.70 -14.02 3.91
CA MET A 8 17.31 -14.02 2.58
C MET A 8 16.76 -12.94 1.66
N ALA A 9 15.46 -12.66 1.74
CA ALA A 9 14.86 -11.52 1.04
C ALA A 9 15.49 -10.20 1.52
N GLN A 10 15.64 -10.00 2.83
CA GLN A 10 16.30 -8.82 3.39
C GLN A 10 17.76 -8.68 2.92
N THR A 11 18.51 -9.78 2.90
CA THR A 11 19.91 -9.78 2.41
C THR A 11 19.98 -9.37 0.94
N LEU A 12 19.14 -9.98 0.10
CA LEU A 12 19.09 -9.65 -1.33
C LEU A 12 18.61 -8.23 -1.59
N GLN A 13 17.64 -7.73 -0.81
CA GLN A 13 17.21 -6.34 -0.84
C GLN A 13 18.39 -5.40 -0.57
N GLN A 14 19.18 -5.64 0.47
CA GLN A 14 20.37 -4.83 0.77
C GLN A 14 21.38 -4.84 -0.39
N HIS A 15 21.57 -5.98 -1.07
CA HIS A 15 22.45 -6.07 -2.23
C HIS A 15 21.89 -5.26 -3.42
N ILE A 16 20.57 -5.27 -3.63
CA ILE A 16 19.92 -4.48 -4.69
C ILE A 16 20.04 -2.98 -4.38
N LEU A 17 19.68 -2.57 -3.16
CA LEU A 17 19.70 -1.17 -2.73
C LEU A 17 21.11 -0.57 -2.66
N SER A 18 22.12 -1.37 -2.32
CA SER A 18 23.53 -0.93 -2.34
C SER A 18 24.15 -0.89 -3.74
N GLY A 19 23.44 -1.34 -4.77
CA GLY A 19 23.93 -1.38 -6.16
C GLY A 19 24.85 -2.56 -6.48
N HIS A 20 25.02 -3.52 -5.55
CA HIS A 20 25.74 -4.78 -5.84
C HIS A 20 25.09 -5.54 -7.00
N TYR A 21 23.76 -5.47 -7.09
CA TYR A 21 23.01 -5.84 -8.30
C TYR A 21 22.42 -4.59 -8.95
N PRO A 22 23.03 -4.06 -10.04
CA PRO A 22 22.56 -2.84 -10.69
C PRO A 22 21.14 -2.97 -11.25
N GLY A 23 20.37 -1.88 -11.23
CA GLY A 23 19.06 -1.80 -11.88
C GLY A 23 19.14 -2.18 -13.37
N GLY A 24 18.21 -3.02 -13.83
CA GLY A 24 18.18 -3.55 -15.20
C GLY A 24 19.05 -4.79 -15.44
N SER A 25 19.93 -5.16 -14.51
CA SER A 25 20.74 -6.39 -14.59
C SER A 25 19.91 -7.65 -14.27
N GLN A 26 20.51 -8.83 -14.49
CA GLN A 26 19.91 -10.10 -14.09
C GLN A 26 20.61 -10.68 -12.86
N LEU A 27 19.83 -11.26 -11.96
CA LEU A 27 20.39 -12.10 -10.89
C LEU A 27 21.02 -13.37 -11.47
N PRO A 28 21.98 -13.98 -10.75
CA PRO A 28 22.49 -15.30 -11.11
C PRO A 28 21.35 -16.34 -11.23
N PRO A 29 21.54 -17.41 -12.02
CA PRO A 29 20.55 -18.49 -12.12
C PRO A 29 20.13 -18.99 -10.73
N GLN A 30 18.83 -19.19 -10.49
CA GLN A 30 18.32 -19.49 -9.13
C GLN A 30 19.00 -20.69 -8.46
N ARG A 31 19.40 -21.71 -9.24
CA ARG A 31 20.17 -22.85 -8.72
C ARG A 31 21.51 -22.41 -8.15
N GLU A 32 22.21 -21.54 -8.86
CA GLU A 32 23.50 -21.01 -8.45
C GLU A 32 23.36 -20.03 -7.28
N LEU A 33 22.37 -19.13 -7.35
CA LEU A 33 22.11 -18.18 -6.27
C LEU A 33 21.71 -18.90 -4.96
N ALA A 34 20.88 -19.95 -5.03
CA ALA A 34 20.51 -20.75 -3.86
C ALA A 34 21.74 -21.43 -3.22
N ARG A 35 22.67 -21.91 -4.06
CA ARG A 35 23.94 -22.50 -3.61
C ARG A 35 24.83 -21.46 -2.94
N GLN A 36 24.96 -20.27 -3.53
CA GLN A 36 25.75 -19.17 -2.98
C GLN A 36 25.21 -18.69 -1.62
N LEU A 37 23.89 -18.65 -1.48
CA LEU A 37 23.22 -18.26 -0.24
C LEU A 37 23.08 -19.40 0.78
N GLY A 38 23.45 -20.64 0.43
CA GLY A 38 23.36 -21.80 1.32
C GLY A 38 21.92 -22.22 1.67
N ILE A 39 20.95 -21.96 0.80
CA ILE A 39 19.52 -22.23 1.05
C ILE A 39 18.90 -23.18 0.02
N SER A 40 17.72 -23.69 0.36
CA SER A 40 16.93 -24.48 -0.59
C SER A 40 16.40 -23.60 -1.73
N ARG A 41 16.18 -24.20 -2.91
CA ARG A 41 15.53 -23.52 -4.04
C ARG A 41 14.10 -23.07 -3.73
N ALA A 42 13.39 -23.79 -2.86
CA ALA A 42 12.05 -23.40 -2.43
C ALA A 42 12.10 -22.11 -1.61
N SER A 43 13.01 -22.03 -0.64
CA SER A 43 13.22 -20.84 0.19
C SER A 43 13.70 -19.64 -0.64
N LEU A 44 14.57 -19.86 -1.63
CA LEU A 44 14.98 -18.79 -2.56
C LEU A 44 13.79 -18.27 -3.37
N ARG A 45 12.94 -19.16 -3.89
CA ARG A 45 11.75 -18.76 -4.64
C ARG A 45 10.81 -17.91 -3.78
N GLU A 46 10.59 -18.29 -2.53
CA GLU A 46 9.78 -17.49 -1.59
C GLU A 46 10.40 -16.11 -1.36
N ALA A 47 11.72 -16.02 -1.13
CA ALA A 47 12.41 -14.75 -0.98
C ALA A 47 12.27 -13.87 -2.24
N LEU A 48 12.47 -14.44 -3.43
CA LEU A 48 12.32 -13.73 -4.70
C LEU A 48 10.89 -13.26 -4.94
N SER A 49 9.88 -14.05 -4.56
CA SER A 49 8.48 -13.63 -4.63
C SER A 49 8.16 -12.45 -3.69
N MET A 50 8.81 -12.37 -2.52
CA MET A 50 8.70 -11.20 -1.64
C MET A 50 9.32 -9.96 -2.29
N LEU A 51 10.51 -10.09 -2.90
CA LEU A 51 11.18 -8.99 -3.60
C LEU A 51 10.43 -8.54 -4.87
N GLU A 52 9.80 -9.48 -5.57
CA GLU A 52 8.95 -9.17 -6.72
C GLU A 52 7.70 -8.40 -6.27
N ALA A 53 7.10 -8.78 -5.13
CA ALA A 53 5.99 -8.03 -4.56
C ALA A 53 6.40 -6.61 -4.11
N LEU A 54 7.65 -6.41 -3.67
CA LEU A 54 8.26 -5.10 -3.42
C LEU A 54 8.59 -4.31 -4.70
N GLY A 55 8.41 -4.92 -5.87
CA GLY A 55 8.80 -4.29 -7.14
C GLY A 55 10.31 -4.09 -7.29
N LEU A 56 11.14 -4.77 -6.50
CA LEU A 56 12.61 -4.72 -6.61
C LEU A 56 13.12 -5.61 -7.73
N VAL A 57 12.37 -6.67 -8.08
CA VAL A 57 12.70 -7.59 -9.16
C VAL A 57 11.49 -7.93 -10.01
N GLU A 58 11.74 -8.42 -11.23
CA GLU A 58 10.75 -9.03 -12.10
C GLU A 58 11.17 -10.48 -12.40
N ILE A 59 10.34 -11.45 -12.04
CA ILE A 59 10.56 -12.87 -12.37
C ILE A 59 10.03 -13.11 -13.78
N GLN A 60 10.91 -13.50 -14.70
CA GLN A 60 10.58 -13.78 -16.09
C GLN A 60 10.64 -15.30 -16.33
N PRO A 61 9.49 -15.99 -16.51
CA PRO A 61 9.47 -17.43 -16.75
C PRO A 61 10.41 -17.82 -17.90
N GLY A 62 11.33 -18.74 -17.63
CA GLY A 62 12.33 -19.21 -18.60
C GLY A 62 13.48 -18.24 -18.91
N LYS A 63 13.44 -16.99 -18.42
CA LYS A 63 14.47 -15.96 -18.68
C LYS A 63 15.26 -15.52 -17.44
N GLY A 64 14.82 -15.91 -16.24
CA GLY A 64 15.51 -15.61 -14.98
C GLY A 64 14.84 -14.49 -14.19
N VAL A 65 15.60 -13.78 -13.37
CA VAL A 65 15.10 -12.69 -12.52
C VAL A 65 15.85 -11.42 -12.87
N ARG A 66 15.13 -10.36 -13.21
CA ARG A 66 15.69 -9.05 -13.56
C ARG A 66 15.52 -8.08 -12.40
N ILE A 67 16.52 -7.25 -12.12
CA ILE A 67 16.42 -6.17 -11.13
C ILE A 67 15.66 -5.00 -11.75
N ASN A 68 14.64 -4.51 -11.06
CA ASN A 68 13.91 -3.32 -11.48
C ASN A 68 14.79 -2.08 -11.25
N GLY A 69 14.62 -1.05 -12.07
CA GLY A 69 15.30 0.24 -11.89
C GLY A 69 14.36 1.26 -11.23
N PRO A 70 14.90 2.41 -10.77
CA PRO A 70 14.12 3.43 -10.05
C PRO A 70 12.92 4.04 -10.77
N HIS A 71 12.76 3.73 -12.05
CA HIS A 71 11.68 4.22 -12.91
C HIS A 71 10.98 3.09 -13.68
N SER A 72 11.25 1.82 -13.37
CA SER A 72 10.54 0.70 -14.01
C SER A 72 9.23 0.43 -13.27
N GLY A 73 8.26 1.33 -13.40
CA GLY A 73 6.92 1.25 -12.81
C GLY A 73 6.02 0.16 -13.42
N ARG A 74 6.56 -1.04 -13.67
CA ARG A 74 5.81 -2.17 -14.24
C ARG A 74 5.96 -3.42 -13.36
N ALA A 75 5.64 -3.29 -12.09
CA ALA A 75 5.39 -4.47 -11.27
C ALA A 75 4.07 -5.10 -11.74
N ARG A 76 4.15 -6.28 -12.34
CA ARG A 76 2.98 -7.12 -12.63
C ARG A 76 2.53 -7.68 -11.28
N MET A 77 1.43 -7.17 -10.72
CA MET A 77 0.83 -7.76 -9.53
C MET A 77 0.40 -9.20 -9.88
N HIS A 78 1.09 -10.20 -9.31
CA HIS A 78 0.71 -11.59 -9.50
C HIS A 78 -0.54 -11.88 -8.69
N ARG A 79 -1.64 -12.12 -9.41
CA ARG A 79 -2.94 -12.55 -8.91
C ARG A 79 -2.84 -13.90 -8.22
N ALA A 80 -2.96 -13.91 -6.90
CA ALA A 80 -3.57 -15.02 -6.20
C ALA A 80 -3.95 -14.56 -4.79
N TYR A 81 -5.14 -14.97 -4.32
CA TYR A 81 -5.51 -15.07 -2.90
C TYR A 81 -6.38 -13.98 -2.24
N ALA A 82 -6.90 -12.97 -2.95
CA ALA A 82 -8.13 -12.30 -2.50
C ALA A 82 -9.37 -13.00 -3.10
N THR A 83 -10.59 -12.69 -2.63
CA THR A 83 -11.83 -13.18 -3.26
C THR A 83 -11.77 -12.94 -4.78
N PRO A 84 -12.42 -13.75 -5.64
CA PRO A 84 -12.24 -13.65 -7.08
C PRO A 84 -12.42 -12.24 -7.68
N ALA A 85 -13.25 -11.40 -7.06
CA ALA A 85 -13.47 -10.01 -7.45
C ALA A 85 -12.38 -9.02 -6.97
N LEU A 86 -11.82 -9.21 -5.77
CA LEU A 86 -10.78 -8.35 -5.22
C LEU A 86 -9.38 -8.74 -5.72
N GLY A 87 -9.17 -10.03 -6.01
CA GLY A 87 -7.91 -10.56 -6.55
C GLY A 87 -7.66 -10.21 -8.02
N THR A 88 -8.61 -9.55 -8.67
CA THR A 88 -8.51 -9.09 -10.07
C THR A 88 -8.31 -7.58 -10.21
N LEU A 89 -8.37 -6.81 -9.13
CA LEU A 89 -8.24 -5.36 -9.19
C LEU A 89 -6.87 -4.97 -9.74
N SER A 90 -6.87 -4.02 -10.67
CA SER A 90 -5.64 -3.36 -11.11
C SER A 90 -5.08 -2.51 -9.95
N PRO A 91 -3.76 -2.19 -9.95
CA PRO A 91 -3.18 -1.28 -8.97
C PRO A 91 -3.93 0.05 -8.86
N ARG A 92 -4.40 0.58 -10.00
CA ARG A 92 -5.22 1.80 -10.10
C ARG A 92 -6.56 1.63 -9.37
N GLN A 93 -7.31 0.59 -9.71
CA GLN A 93 -8.60 0.29 -9.09
C GLN A 93 -8.49 0.08 -7.57
N LEU A 94 -7.39 -0.51 -7.12
CA LEU A 94 -7.15 -0.68 -5.69
C LEU A 94 -6.87 0.66 -4.99
N ILE A 95 -6.09 1.56 -5.59
CA ILE A 95 -5.89 2.92 -5.04
C ILE A 95 -7.22 3.70 -5.03
N GLU A 96 -8.05 3.60 -6.06
CA GLU A 96 -9.39 4.21 -6.10
C GLU A 96 -10.25 3.71 -4.94
N LEU A 97 -10.28 2.40 -4.70
CA LEU A 97 -11.01 1.81 -3.58
C LEU A 97 -10.52 2.33 -2.23
N ARG A 98 -9.19 2.42 -2.05
CA ARG A 98 -8.58 2.96 -0.82
C ARG A 98 -8.93 4.43 -0.61
N LEU A 99 -8.94 5.24 -1.68
CA LEU A 99 -9.32 6.66 -1.64
C LEU A 99 -10.77 6.88 -1.20
N VAL A 100 -11.66 5.91 -1.46
CA VAL A 100 -13.06 5.96 -0.99
C VAL A 100 -13.17 5.57 0.49
N LEU A 101 -12.37 4.59 0.95
CA LEU A 101 -12.55 3.97 2.26
C LEU A 101 -11.68 4.57 3.37
N GLU A 102 -10.37 4.66 3.14
CA GLU A 102 -9.37 4.96 4.18
C GLU A 102 -9.50 6.37 4.76
N PRO A 103 -9.82 7.43 3.98
CA PRO A 103 -10.12 8.74 4.55
C PRO A 103 -11.29 8.70 5.56
N GLY A 104 -12.31 7.88 5.28
CA GLY A 104 -13.43 7.67 6.20
C GLY A 104 -13.01 6.93 7.48
N TRP A 105 -12.09 5.96 7.37
CA TRP A 105 -11.51 5.27 8.52
C TRP A 105 -10.75 6.25 9.41
N ALA A 106 -9.89 7.08 8.82
CA ALA A 106 -9.11 8.08 9.54
C ALA A 106 -10.01 9.12 10.24
N ALA A 107 -11.04 9.63 9.55
CA ALA A 107 -12.00 10.55 10.14
C ALA A 107 -12.75 9.96 11.34
N LEU A 108 -13.21 8.71 11.22
CA LEU A 108 -13.90 8.03 12.31
C LEU A 108 -12.95 7.73 13.47
N ALA A 109 -11.71 7.31 13.18
CA ALA A 109 -10.69 7.09 14.20
C ALA A 109 -10.39 8.37 15.00
N ALA A 110 -10.31 9.53 14.35
CA ALA A 110 -10.11 10.81 15.03
C ALA A 110 -11.18 11.10 16.10
N VAL A 111 -12.44 10.71 15.85
CA VAL A 111 -13.54 10.98 16.79
C VAL A 111 -13.72 9.88 17.84
N ARG A 112 -13.29 8.65 17.53
CA ARG A 112 -13.68 7.44 18.30
C ARG A 112 -12.53 6.72 18.98
N ALA A 113 -11.28 6.96 18.58
CA ALA A 113 -10.13 6.32 19.20
C ALA A 113 -10.02 6.72 20.67
N ASP A 114 -9.77 5.74 21.52
CA ASP A 114 -9.39 5.99 22.92
C ASP A 114 -7.87 6.16 23.05
N ASP A 115 -7.41 6.53 24.24
CA ASP A 115 -5.98 6.74 24.53
C ASP A 115 -5.13 5.50 24.22
N SER A 116 -5.69 4.29 24.36
CA SER A 116 -4.96 3.06 24.06
C SER A 116 -4.75 2.89 22.56
N GLY A 117 -5.79 3.18 21.77
CA GLY A 117 -5.76 3.19 20.32
C GLY A 117 -4.82 4.25 19.76
N LEU A 118 -4.83 5.46 20.32
CA LEU A 118 -3.92 6.54 19.92
C LEU A 118 -2.45 6.17 20.16
N ARG A 119 -2.14 5.57 21.32
CA ARG A 119 -0.79 5.07 21.61
C ARG A 119 -0.37 3.97 20.63
N GLN A 120 -1.29 3.06 20.29
CA GLN A 120 -1.01 2.00 19.33
C GLN A 120 -0.76 2.57 17.92
N LEU A 121 -1.49 3.62 17.52
CA LEU A 121 -1.30 4.28 16.23
C LEU A 121 0.08 4.96 16.15
N GLN A 122 0.46 5.71 17.19
CA GLN A 122 1.79 6.30 17.31
C GLN A 122 2.90 5.25 17.31
N TRP A 123 2.69 4.13 18.01
CA TRP A 123 3.63 3.02 18.02
C TRP A 123 3.83 2.43 16.61
N THR A 124 2.75 2.08 15.90
CA THR A 124 2.85 1.53 14.55
C THR A 124 3.56 2.48 13.59
N GLN A 125 3.31 3.79 13.72
CA GLN A 125 4.03 4.80 12.95
C GLN A 125 5.54 4.82 13.26
N SER A 126 5.92 4.72 14.55
CA SER A 126 7.35 4.63 14.92
C SER A 126 8.03 3.37 14.37
N GLN A 127 7.29 2.27 14.23
CA GLN A 127 7.81 1.04 13.61
C GLN A 127 8.10 1.22 12.12
N LEU A 128 7.24 1.95 11.39
CA LEU A 128 7.48 2.31 9.99
C LEU A 128 8.76 3.15 9.86
N ALA A 129 8.89 4.21 10.67
CA ALA A 129 10.07 5.07 10.67
C ALA A 129 11.36 4.28 10.97
N HIS A 130 11.33 3.40 11.97
CA HIS A 130 12.48 2.56 12.33
C HIS A 130 12.85 1.55 11.23
N ALA A 131 11.86 0.97 10.56
CA ALA A 131 12.11 0.04 9.46
C ALA A 131 12.75 0.75 8.26
N LEU A 132 12.30 1.96 7.93
CA LEU A 132 12.86 2.76 6.83
C LEU A 132 14.29 3.25 7.13
N ASP A 133 14.57 3.71 8.35
CA ASP A 133 15.94 4.08 8.79
C ASP A 133 16.94 2.92 8.59
N ARG A 134 16.47 1.69 8.83
CA ARG A 134 17.26 0.46 8.65
C ARG A 134 17.25 -0.09 7.22
N SER A 135 16.57 0.58 6.28
CA SER A 135 16.35 0.10 4.92
C SER A 135 15.73 -1.30 4.87
N ASP A 136 14.87 -1.63 5.84
CA ASP A 136 14.13 -2.90 5.93
C ASP A 136 12.74 -2.74 5.31
N LEU A 137 12.66 -2.74 3.97
CA LEU A 137 11.42 -2.47 3.24
C LEU A 137 10.32 -3.50 3.49
N LEU A 138 10.66 -4.73 3.89
CA LEU A 138 9.65 -5.73 4.29
C LEU A 138 8.98 -5.31 5.60
N ALA A 139 9.77 -4.96 6.62
CA ALA A 139 9.23 -4.47 7.87
C ALA A 139 8.48 -3.14 7.70
N ALA A 140 8.95 -2.27 6.80
CA ALA A 140 8.27 -1.01 6.48
C ALA A 140 6.90 -1.26 5.84
N ALA A 141 6.82 -2.15 4.83
CA ALA A 141 5.55 -2.49 4.18
C ALA A 141 4.56 -3.15 5.15
N ASP A 142 5.04 -3.99 6.07
CA ASP A 142 4.20 -4.59 7.11
C ASP A 142 3.70 -3.53 8.11
N ALA A 143 4.56 -2.62 8.57
CA ALA A 143 4.18 -1.54 9.47
C ALA A 143 3.15 -0.58 8.83
N ASP A 144 3.34 -0.23 7.55
CA ASP A 144 2.40 0.60 6.80
C ASP A 144 1.03 -0.08 6.65
N LEU A 145 1.00 -1.37 6.32
CA LEU A 145 -0.25 -2.13 6.28
C LEU A 145 -0.96 -2.12 7.64
N GLN A 146 -0.23 -2.38 8.72
CA GLN A 146 -0.81 -2.37 10.07
C GLN A 146 -1.34 -0.99 10.45
N PHE A 147 -0.70 0.09 10.00
CA PHE A 147 -1.17 1.46 10.23
C PHE A 147 -2.58 1.67 9.63
N HIS A 148 -2.75 1.32 8.36
CA HIS A 148 -4.05 1.46 7.66
C HIS A 148 -5.14 0.58 8.27
N LEU A 149 -4.83 -0.68 8.59
CA LEU A 149 -5.78 -1.58 9.23
C LEU A 149 -6.16 -1.14 10.64
N LEU A 150 -5.21 -0.55 11.37
CA LEU A 150 -5.47 -0.02 12.71
C LEU A 150 -6.44 1.15 12.65
N LEU A 151 -6.34 2.07 11.68
CA LEU A 151 -7.33 3.13 11.49
C LEU A 151 -8.75 2.57 11.26
N ALA A 152 -8.88 1.48 10.49
CA ALA A 152 -10.16 0.79 10.34
C ALA A 152 -10.69 0.25 11.67
N GLN A 153 -9.82 -0.32 12.52
CA GLN A 153 -10.19 -0.79 13.86
C GLN A 153 -10.63 0.35 14.77
N LEU A 154 -9.86 1.45 14.78
CA LEU A 154 -10.13 2.65 15.56
C LEU A 154 -11.38 3.40 15.11
N SER A 155 -11.89 3.15 13.90
CA SER A 155 -13.19 3.65 13.45
C SER A 155 -14.36 3.18 14.32
N GLY A 156 -14.19 2.12 15.11
CA GLY A 156 -15.23 1.53 15.97
C GLY A 156 -16.42 0.95 15.20
N ASN A 157 -16.31 0.77 13.89
CA ASN A 157 -17.37 0.22 13.05
C ASN A 157 -17.03 -1.23 12.63
N PRO A 158 -17.71 -2.26 13.15
CA PRO A 158 -17.43 -3.66 12.83
C PRO A 158 -17.53 -3.99 11.33
N GLY A 159 -18.40 -3.29 10.58
CA GLY A 159 -18.53 -3.48 9.14
C GLY A 159 -17.30 -2.98 8.38
N LEU A 160 -16.75 -1.82 8.77
CA LEU A 160 -15.51 -1.29 8.18
C LEU A 160 -14.31 -2.18 8.52
N VAL A 161 -14.24 -2.72 9.75
CA VAL A 161 -13.20 -3.68 10.15
C VAL A 161 -13.29 -4.97 9.33
N ALA A 162 -14.49 -5.51 9.12
CA ALA A 162 -14.69 -6.70 8.31
C ALA A 162 -14.26 -6.46 6.85
N MET A 163 -14.57 -5.29 6.30
CA MET A 163 -14.16 -4.91 4.95
C MET A 163 -12.63 -4.74 4.86
N ALA A 164 -12.00 -4.09 5.83
CA ALA A 164 -10.54 -3.96 5.89
C ALA A 164 -9.85 -5.33 5.93
N ARG A 165 -10.39 -6.32 6.67
CA ARG A 165 -9.87 -7.70 6.68
C ARG A 165 -9.98 -8.40 5.33
N GLN A 166 -11.06 -8.15 4.57
CA GLN A 166 -11.20 -8.70 3.22
C GLN A 166 -10.20 -8.05 2.24
N LEU A 167 -9.87 -6.79 2.48
CA LEU A 167 -8.95 -6.01 1.65
C LEU A 167 -7.49 -6.17 2.07
N GLU A 168 -7.20 -6.67 3.27
CA GLU A 168 -5.85 -6.78 3.85
C GLU A 168 -4.83 -7.36 2.85
N LEU A 169 -5.18 -8.47 2.20
CA LEU A 169 -4.30 -9.10 1.21
C LEU A 169 -4.09 -8.19 -0.01
N ALA A 170 -5.16 -7.59 -0.54
CA ALA A 170 -5.07 -6.67 -1.67
C ALA A 170 -4.23 -5.43 -1.32
N ILE A 171 -4.50 -4.81 -0.16
CA ILE A 171 -3.79 -3.64 0.35
C ILE A 171 -2.32 -3.96 0.58
N SER A 172 -2.00 -5.10 1.20
CA SER A 172 -0.63 -5.58 1.41
C SER A 172 0.17 -5.61 0.09
N HIS A 173 -0.47 -6.03 -1.01
CA HIS A 173 0.16 -6.01 -2.32
C HIS A 173 0.36 -4.60 -2.90
N SER A 174 -0.56 -3.65 -2.65
CA SER A 174 -0.39 -2.25 -3.08
C SER A 174 0.72 -1.50 -2.32
N LEU A 175 0.97 -1.88 -1.07
CA LEU A 175 1.84 -1.16 -0.14
C LEU A 175 3.31 -1.52 -0.24
N ARG A 176 3.67 -2.52 -1.03
CA ARG A 176 5.05 -2.98 -1.17
C ARG A 176 5.86 -2.19 -2.20
N LEU A 177 5.19 -1.47 -3.10
CA LEU A 177 5.77 -0.69 -4.19
C LEU A 177 6.27 0.73 -3.81
N PRO A 178 5.59 1.50 -2.93
CA PRO A 178 5.94 2.90 -2.68
C PRO A 178 7.30 3.12 -1.99
N PHE A 179 7.84 2.11 -1.31
CA PHE A 179 9.07 2.23 -0.49
C PHE A 179 10.35 1.87 -1.24
N ALA A 180 10.25 1.11 -2.34
CA ALA A 180 11.43 0.67 -3.09
C ALA A 180 12.19 1.84 -3.76
N TRP A 181 11.51 2.96 -4.00
CA TRP A 181 12.02 4.04 -4.85
C TRP A 181 11.81 5.45 -4.28
N SER A 182 11.50 5.57 -2.99
CA SER A 182 11.23 6.87 -2.35
C SER A 182 12.44 7.81 -2.27
N GLY A 183 13.64 7.37 -2.70
CA GLY A 183 14.87 8.12 -2.46
C GLY A 183 15.16 8.27 -0.95
N ALA A 184 16.09 9.15 -0.60
CA ALA A 184 16.45 9.47 0.79
C ALA A 184 15.42 10.39 1.48
N ASP A 185 14.22 10.55 0.92
CA ASP A 185 13.19 11.40 1.49
C ASP A 185 12.26 10.58 2.38
N ASP A 186 12.22 10.92 3.68
CA ASP A 186 11.30 10.38 4.70
C ASP A 186 9.82 10.78 4.46
N GLN A 187 9.42 10.93 3.21
CA GLN A 187 8.12 11.44 2.80
C GLN A 187 6.95 10.57 3.29
N PRO A 188 6.99 9.22 3.24
CA PRO A 188 5.92 8.39 3.79
C PRO A 188 5.75 8.55 5.30
N VAL A 189 6.87 8.71 6.04
CA VAL A 189 6.85 8.94 7.49
C VAL A 189 6.15 10.27 7.78
N ARG A 190 6.54 11.35 7.10
CA ARG A 190 5.91 12.67 7.27
C ARG A 190 4.42 12.67 6.91
N GLU A 191 4.03 11.92 5.88
CA GLU A 191 2.63 11.76 5.48
C GLU A 191 1.80 11.07 6.58
N HIS A 192 2.31 9.98 7.16
CA HIS A 192 1.65 9.31 8.27
C HIS A 192 1.63 10.16 9.54
N ASP A 193 2.72 10.89 9.84
CA ASP A 193 2.76 11.80 11.00
C ASP A 193 1.64 12.84 10.94
N ALA A 194 1.35 13.39 9.77
CA ALA A 194 0.23 14.32 9.58
C ALA A 194 -1.13 13.67 9.89
N ILE A 195 -1.31 12.40 9.51
CA ILE A 195 -2.52 11.63 9.83
C ILE A 195 -2.61 11.40 11.34
N VAL A 196 -1.53 10.93 11.97
CA VAL A 196 -1.49 10.68 13.43
C VAL A 196 -1.79 11.96 14.20
N GLN A 197 -1.18 13.09 13.81
CA GLN A 197 -1.43 14.38 14.45
C GLN A 197 -2.90 14.79 14.38
N ALA A 198 -3.53 14.67 13.21
CA ALA A 198 -4.94 15.00 13.05
C ALA A 198 -5.85 14.05 13.86
N VAL A 199 -5.55 12.75 13.89
CA VAL A 199 -6.29 11.77 14.68
C VAL A 199 -6.16 12.06 16.18
N CYS A 200 -4.94 12.33 16.68
CA CYS A 200 -4.70 12.69 18.08
C CYS A 200 -5.37 14.01 18.48
N ALA A 201 -5.53 14.95 17.54
CA ALA A 201 -6.20 16.23 17.77
C ALA A 201 -7.75 16.12 17.71
N GLY A 202 -8.30 14.97 17.34
CA GLY A 202 -9.73 14.81 17.11
C GLY A 202 -10.24 15.51 15.84
N ASP A 203 -9.33 15.90 14.94
CA ASP A 203 -9.66 16.62 13.70
C ASP A 203 -10.04 15.64 12.59
N ALA A 204 -11.32 15.26 12.54
CA ALA A 204 -11.83 14.33 11.54
C ALA A 204 -11.64 14.81 10.08
N PRO A 205 -11.97 16.07 9.71
CA PRO A 205 -11.66 16.60 8.39
C PRO A 205 -10.16 16.59 8.06
N GLY A 206 -9.31 16.97 9.01
CA GLY A 206 -7.86 16.95 8.85
C GLY A 206 -7.31 15.55 8.62
N ALA A 207 -7.79 14.57 9.39
CA ALA A 207 -7.37 13.17 9.27
C ALA A 207 -7.77 12.57 7.91
N ALA A 208 -8.99 12.86 7.44
CA ALA A 208 -9.45 12.44 6.12
C ALA A 208 -8.60 13.07 5.00
N GLY A 209 -8.35 14.38 5.10
CA GLY A 209 -7.55 15.13 4.13
C GLY A 209 -6.11 14.63 4.05
N ALA A 210 -5.47 14.40 5.20
CA ALA A 210 -4.12 13.87 5.28
C ALA A 210 -4.03 12.45 4.69
N MET A 211 -4.99 11.57 4.99
CA MET A 211 -5.04 10.23 4.42
C MET A 211 -5.21 10.25 2.90
N ARG A 212 -6.10 11.12 2.38
CA ARG A 212 -6.26 11.30 0.93
C ARG A 212 -4.96 11.77 0.27
N ALA A 213 -4.27 12.74 0.87
CA ALA A 213 -3.01 13.25 0.35
C ALA A 213 -1.89 12.18 0.35
N HIS A 214 -1.83 11.36 1.39
CA HIS A 214 -0.92 10.21 1.48
C HIS A 214 -1.16 9.22 0.33
N LEU A 215 -2.41 8.80 0.10
CA LEU A 215 -2.76 7.85 -0.97
C LEU A 215 -2.44 8.37 -2.37
N LEU A 216 -2.73 9.64 -2.66
CA LEU A 216 -2.37 10.28 -3.93
C LEU A 216 -0.85 10.37 -4.12
N SER A 217 -0.10 10.55 -3.05
CA SER A 217 1.36 10.59 -3.09
C SER A 217 1.94 9.19 -3.28
N ALA A 218 1.37 8.17 -2.64
CA ALA A 218 1.71 6.76 -2.85
C ALA A 218 1.44 6.30 -4.29
N ALA A 219 0.33 6.73 -4.90
CA ALA A 219 0.01 6.45 -6.29
C ALA A 219 1.09 7.01 -7.24
N ARG A 220 1.44 8.29 -7.06
CA ARG A 220 2.50 8.97 -7.83
C ARG A 220 3.86 8.28 -7.69
N ARG A 221 4.27 7.92 -6.46
CA ARG A 221 5.52 7.17 -6.22
C ARG A 221 5.53 5.80 -6.89
N SER A 222 4.36 5.19 -7.04
CA SER A 222 4.19 3.89 -7.69
C SER A 222 4.03 3.99 -9.21
N GLY A 223 4.07 5.19 -9.79
CA GLY A 223 3.84 5.42 -11.22
C GLY A 223 2.41 5.11 -11.67
N ILE A 224 1.44 5.11 -10.73
CA ILE A 224 0.03 4.88 -11.01
C ILE A 224 -0.60 6.22 -11.37
N ASP A 225 -1.03 6.36 -12.61
CA ASP A 225 -1.80 7.49 -13.08
C ASP A 225 -3.28 7.29 -12.74
N LEU A 226 -3.85 8.24 -12.00
CA LEU A 226 -5.26 8.27 -11.63
C LEU A 226 -6.08 9.19 -12.56
N ASP A 227 -5.43 10.10 -13.27
CA ASP A 227 -6.07 11.13 -14.10
C ASP A 227 -6.49 10.57 -15.47
N THR A 228 -5.81 9.54 -15.97
CA THR A 228 -6.16 8.88 -17.23
C THR A 228 -7.08 7.67 -16.98
N PRO A 229 -8.22 7.53 -17.72
CA PRO A 229 -9.09 6.35 -17.62
C PRO A 229 -8.35 5.05 -17.97
N ASP A 230 -8.68 3.96 -17.28
CA ASP A 230 -8.10 2.64 -17.55
C ASP A 230 -8.64 2.08 -18.88
N ASP A 231 -7.77 1.98 -19.91
CA ASP A 231 -8.11 1.36 -21.21
C ASP A 231 -8.57 -0.10 -21.07
N ALA A 232 -8.30 -0.75 -19.93
CA ALA A 232 -8.66 -2.14 -19.67
C ALA A 232 -10.16 -2.38 -19.43
N THR A 233 -10.97 -1.33 -19.29
CA THR A 233 -12.41 -1.45 -19.02
C THR A 233 -13.26 -0.49 -19.84
N ALA A 234 -12.92 -0.24 -21.11
CA ALA A 234 -13.93 0.33 -22.01
C ALA A 234 -15.13 -0.63 -22.07
N PRO A 235 -16.31 -0.27 -21.52
CA PRO A 235 -17.51 -1.00 -21.86
C PRO A 235 -17.76 -0.75 -23.35
N ASP A 236 -18.17 -1.77 -24.08
CA ASP A 236 -18.57 -1.67 -25.49
C ASP A 236 -19.53 -0.48 -25.62
N ALA A 237 -19.03 0.61 -26.21
CA ALA A 237 -19.68 1.91 -26.21
C ALA A 237 -20.80 1.91 -27.26
N THR A 238 -21.85 1.15 -26.98
CA THR A 238 -23.15 1.33 -27.60
C THR A 238 -24.15 1.79 -26.55
N ALA A 239 -24.48 3.08 -26.67
CA ALA A 239 -25.58 3.80 -26.03
C ALA A 239 -25.39 4.20 -24.56
N LEU A 240 -24.98 5.46 -24.34
CA LEU A 240 -25.66 6.32 -23.39
C LEU A 240 -25.54 7.79 -23.83
N ASP A 241 -26.70 8.43 -23.85
CA ASP A 241 -26.99 9.80 -24.25
C ASP A 241 -26.26 10.82 -23.36
N THR A 242 -25.63 11.82 -23.99
CA THR A 242 -24.78 12.83 -23.36
C THR A 242 -25.53 14.16 -23.26
N SER A 243 -26.34 14.32 -22.21
CA SER A 243 -26.91 15.63 -21.87
C SER A 243 -27.19 15.81 -20.37
N ALA A 244 -26.13 15.87 -19.56
CA ALA A 244 -26.18 16.51 -18.24
C ALA A 244 -24.79 17.01 -17.83
N PRO A 245 -24.67 18.20 -17.19
CA PRO A 245 -23.39 18.69 -16.68
C PRO A 245 -22.96 17.90 -15.43
N ASP A 246 -21.67 17.63 -15.37
CA ASP A 246 -20.98 16.78 -14.40
C ASP A 246 -20.97 17.38 -12.98
N PRO A 247 -21.63 16.79 -11.97
CA PRO A 247 -21.43 17.17 -10.59
C PRO A 247 -20.19 16.43 -10.04
N ASP A 248 -19.27 17.18 -9.43
CA ASP A 248 -18.08 16.68 -8.73
C ASP A 248 -18.38 15.39 -7.93
N PRO A 249 -17.84 14.22 -8.33
CA PRO A 249 -18.30 12.92 -7.85
C PRO A 249 -17.91 12.62 -6.39
N LEU A 250 -17.17 13.51 -5.72
CA LEU A 250 -16.62 13.26 -4.38
C LEU A 250 -17.01 14.29 -3.31
N SER A 251 -17.96 15.20 -3.57
CA SER A 251 -18.40 16.15 -2.53
C SER A 251 -19.43 15.53 -1.57
N PHE A 252 -18.97 14.76 -0.58
CA PHE A 252 -19.83 14.30 0.52
C PHE A 252 -19.87 15.36 1.63
N ARG A 253 -20.85 16.28 1.59
CA ARG A 253 -21.11 17.19 2.72
C ARG A 253 -21.99 16.47 3.76
N LEU A 254 -21.38 16.04 4.85
CA LEU A 254 -22.11 15.68 6.07
C LEU A 254 -22.70 16.96 6.68
N THR A 255 -23.95 17.27 6.36
CA THR A 255 -24.73 18.23 7.17
C THR A 255 -25.05 17.58 8.51
N PRO A 256 -24.72 18.21 9.66
CA PRO A 256 -25.17 17.72 10.95
C PRO A 256 -26.71 17.79 11.01
N PRO A 257 -27.39 16.87 11.72
CA PRO A 257 -28.82 16.95 11.90
C PRO A 257 -29.17 18.24 12.65
N SER A 258 -30.09 19.03 12.09
CA SER A 258 -30.62 20.22 12.74
C SER A 258 -31.30 19.84 14.05
N GLU A 259 -30.87 20.47 15.14
CA GLU A 259 -31.61 20.43 16.40
C GLU A 259 -33.02 21.01 16.20
N GLY A 260 -34.04 20.25 16.60
CA GLY A 260 -35.39 20.76 16.84
C GLY A 260 -36.49 20.12 16.00
N ALA A 261 -37.26 19.23 16.63
CA ALA A 261 -38.68 19.45 16.95
C ALA A 261 -39.41 18.11 17.13
N PHE A 262 -39.49 17.65 18.38
CA PHE A 262 -40.69 16.94 18.84
C PHE A 262 -41.09 17.59 20.17
N ALA A 263 -42.07 18.48 20.06
CA ALA A 263 -42.95 18.84 21.16
C ALA A 263 -44.08 17.80 21.23
#